data_AF-A0A7J6DW69-F1
#
_entry.id   AF-A0A7J6DW69-F1
#
_cell.length_a   1.000
_cell.length_b   1.000
_cell.length_c   1.000
_cell.angle_alpha   90.00
_cell.angle_beta   90.00
_cell.angle_gamma   90.00
#
_symmetry.space_group_name_H-M   'P 1'
#
loop_
_entity.id
_entity.type
_entity.pdbx_description
1 polymer ?
#
loop_
_entity_poly.entity_id
_entity_poly.type
_entity_poly.pdbx_seq_one_letter_code
_entity_poly.pdbx_strand_id
1 'polypeptide(L)'
;MVLYHEPSEGHMLFDEPTLVKDLDSHQLQAFTRAYSELESSLSGLNVIIESYFADVPAEAYKTLTSLKGVAGYGFDLVNETKLDAEIKSWLAFAAQKVVEVNALAKALNDQPRSVTCYQIALAIKDEVEDLEKAVAFFAANATAQASRKSSTRVTNEHVQKSVAALKGSDHRRATNVSVRLDAQQKKLSLPVLPSTTIGSFPQTMDLRRVRRECPSVYDIHSPRIPSAEEIADRINKMLAVLETNIL
;
A
#
# COMPACT_ATOMS: atom_id res chain seq x y z
N MET A 1 -4.16 -2.10 -20.08
CA MET A 1 -5.45 -2.22 -20.80
C MET A 1 -6.25 -3.40 -20.25
N VAL A 2 -6.98 -3.16 -19.17
CA VAL A 2 -8.13 -3.97 -18.74
C VAL A 2 -9.35 -3.09 -19.00
N LEU A 3 -10.37 -3.61 -19.67
CA LEU A 3 -11.56 -2.82 -20.01
C LEU A 3 -12.70 -3.18 -19.07
N TYR A 4 -13.17 -2.20 -18.31
CA TYR A 4 -14.45 -2.24 -17.61
C TYR A 4 -15.43 -1.33 -18.35
N HIS A 5 -16.67 -1.79 -18.49
CA HIS A 5 -17.76 -1.09 -19.15
C HIS A 5 -19.05 -1.35 -18.38
N GLU A 6 -19.62 -0.28 -17.79
CA GLU A 6 -21.01 -0.30 -17.32
C GLU A 6 -21.93 0.38 -18.34
N PRO A 7 -23.19 -0.06 -18.50
CA PRO A 7 -23.93 0.22 -19.74
C PRO A 7 -24.84 1.47 -19.68
N SER A 8 -24.95 2.13 -18.53
CA SER A 8 -25.94 3.21 -18.29
C SER A 8 -25.39 4.63 -18.48
N GLU A 9 -24.13 4.88 -18.10
CA GLU A 9 -23.43 6.14 -18.40
C GLU A 9 -21.99 5.81 -18.85
N GLY A 10 -21.61 6.28 -20.03
CA GLY A 10 -20.47 5.74 -20.79
C GLY A 10 -19.10 6.18 -20.28
N HIS A 11 -18.65 5.66 -19.14
CA HIS A 11 -17.29 5.85 -18.64
C HIS A 11 -16.34 4.74 -19.12
N MET A 12 -15.07 5.08 -19.39
CA MET A 12 -14.02 4.09 -19.69
C MET A 12 -12.67 4.54 -19.12
N LEU A 13 -11.95 3.62 -18.49
CA LEU A 13 -10.75 3.91 -17.70
C LEU A 13 -9.48 3.31 -18.33
N PHE A 14 -8.39 4.07 -18.34
CA PHE A 14 -7.07 3.66 -18.82
C PHE A 14 -6.01 3.76 -17.71
N ASP A 15 -5.48 2.61 -17.29
CA ASP A 15 -4.30 2.50 -16.42
C ASP A 15 -3.02 2.95 -17.15
N GLU A 16 -2.42 4.05 -16.71
CA GLU A 16 -1.12 4.57 -17.18
C GLU A 16 -0.11 4.82 -16.04
N PRO A 17 0.24 3.79 -15.24
CA PRO A 17 1.18 3.91 -14.11
C PRO A 17 2.65 4.06 -14.53
N THR A 18 2.95 4.17 -15.82
CA THR A 18 4.26 4.60 -16.31
C THR A 18 4.47 6.11 -16.17
N LEU A 19 3.39 6.91 -16.04
CA LEU A 19 3.44 8.36 -15.91
C LEU A 19 4.03 8.87 -14.57
N VAL A 20 4.20 8.01 -13.56
CA VAL A 20 4.88 8.36 -12.29
C VAL A 20 6.41 8.22 -12.34
N LYS A 21 6.98 8.01 -13.53
CA LYS A 21 8.42 7.82 -13.76
C LYS A 21 9.04 9.04 -14.43
N ASP A 22 10.37 9.14 -14.36
CA ASP A 22 11.14 10.07 -15.18
C ASP A 22 11.06 9.66 -16.66
N LEU A 23 10.00 10.11 -17.35
CA LEU A 23 9.78 9.84 -18.77
C LEU A 23 10.53 10.85 -19.65
N ASP A 24 11.06 10.36 -20.77
CA ASP A 24 11.67 11.22 -21.79
C ASP A 24 10.63 11.89 -22.70
N SER A 25 11.06 12.90 -23.47
CA SER A 25 10.16 13.68 -24.33
C SER A 25 9.56 12.88 -25.49
N HIS A 26 10.20 11.80 -25.94
CA HIS A 26 9.65 10.91 -26.98
C HIS A 26 8.57 9.99 -26.38
N GLN A 27 8.77 9.50 -25.15
CA GLN A 27 7.75 8.76 -24.40
C GLN A 27 6.50 9.63 -24.16
N LEU A 28 6.66 10.87 -23.69
CA LEU A 28 5.54 11.80 -23.51
C LEU A 28 4.84 12.15 -24.83
N GLN A 29 5.58 12.29 -25.94
CA GLN A 29 4.98 12.49 -27.27
C GLN A 29 4.22 11.26 -27.77
N ALA A 30 4.69 10.05 -27.49
CA ALA A 30 3.98 8.81 -27.82
C ALA A 30 2.64 8.71 -27.05
N PHE A 31 2.64 9.14 -25.77
CA PHE A 31 1.42 9.31 -24.97
C PHE A 31 0.43 10.28 -25.63
N THR A 32 0.83 11.52 -25.88
CA THR A 32 -0.04 12.52 -26.54
C THR A 32 -0.60 12.01 -27.85
N ARG A 33 0.25 11.39 -28.68
CA ARG A 33 -0.15 10.84 -29.97
C ARG A 33 -1.19 9.72 -29.85
N ALA A 34 -1.01 8.77 -28.93
CA ALA A 34 -1.94 7.66 -28.74
C ALA A 34 -3.34 8.16 -28.35
N TYR A 35 -3.42 9.11 -27.40
CA TYR A 35 -4.70 9.67 -26.98
C TYR A 35 -5.33 10.56 -28.07
N SER A 36 -4.55 11.30 -28.88
CA SER A 36 -5.08 12.03 -30.03
C SER A 36 -5.59 11.12 -31.17
N GLU A 37 -4.95 9.99 -31.42
CA GLU A 37 -5.46 9.00 -32.39
C GLU A 37 -6.76 8.34 -31.90
N LEU A 38 -6.92 8.18 -30.57
CA LEU A 38 -8.14 7.68 -29.94
C LEU A 38 -9.28 8.70 -29.82
N GLU A 39 -9.02 10.02 -29.79
CA GLU A 39 -10.00 11.10 -29.51
C GLU A 39 -11.31 10.94 -30.31
N SER A 40 -11.21 10.58 -31.60
CA SER A 40 -12.37 10.36 -32.49
C SER A 40 -13.15 9.07 -32.24
N SER A 41 -12.52 8.05 -31.66
CA SER A 41 -13.14 6.75 -31.32
C SER A 41 -13.75 6.76 -29.90
N LEU A 42 -13.40 7.75 -29.09
CA LEU A 42 -13.88 7.95 -27.72
C LEU A 42 -14.99 9.02 -27.63
N SER A 43 -15.46 9.56 -28.76
CA SER A 43 -16.48 10.61 -28.78
C SER A 43 -17.80 10.14 -28.17
N GLY A 44 -18.23 10.78 -27.07
CA GLY A 44 -19.42 10.39 -26.32
C GLY A 44 -19.14 9.46 -25.12
N LEU A 45 -17.88 9.14 -24.84
CA LEU A 45 -17.45 8.47 -23.61
C LEU A 45 -16.69 9.43 -22.68
N ASN A 46 -16.91 9.28 -21.38
CA ASN A 46 -16.17 9.97 -20.33
C ASN A 46 -14.88 9.18 -20.01
N VAL A 47 -13.77 9.59 -20.63
CA VAL A 47 -12.49 8.88 -20.49
C VAL A 47 -11.83 9.21 -19.15
N ILE A 48 -11.38 8.22 -18.41
CA ILE A 48 -10.65 8.38 -17.15
C ILE A 48 -9.22 7.85 -17.36
N ILE A 49 -8.20 8.57 -16.86
CA ILE A 49 -6.83 8.05 -16.82
C ILE A 49 -6.46 7.82 -15.36
N GLU A 50 -5.94 6.65 -15.03
CA GLU A 50 -5.54 6.28 -13.67
C GLU A 50 -4.03 6.03 -13.61
N SER A 51 -3.34 6.66 -12.67
CA SER A 51 -1.87 6.56 -12.53
C SER A 51 -1.49 6.54 -11.07
N TYR A 52 -0.83 5.47 -10.64
CA TYR A 52 -0.67 5.09 -9.24
C TYR A 52 0.80 4.75 -8.85
N PHE A 53 1.00 4.54 -7.56
CA PHE A 53 2.27 4.24 -6.84
C PHE A 53 3.18 5.41 -6.46
N ALA A 54 3.19 6.55 -7.17
CA ALA A 54 3.98 7.74 -6.81
C ALA A 54 3.38 9.03 -7.39
N ASP A 55 3.99 10.18 -7.06
CA ASP A 55 3.61 11.49 -7.62
C ASP A 55 3.84 11.52 -9.15
N VAL A 56 2.94 12.19 -9.88
CA VAL A 56 3.10 12.42 -11.33
C VAL A 56 4.02 13.62 -11.55
N PRO A 57 5.18 13.49 -12.24
CA PRO A 57 6.08 14.61 -12.50
C PRO A 57 5.44 15.75 -13.29
N ALA A 58 5.92 16.97 -13.10
CA ALA A 58 5.28 18.17 -13.65
C ALA A 58 5.06 18.16 -15.17
N GLU A 59 5.97 17.55 -15.96
CA GLU A 59 5.81 17.44 -17.41
C GLU A 59 4.79 16.36 -17.82
N ALA A 60 4.69 15.25 -17.06
CA ALA A 60 3.63 14.27 -17.24
C ALA A 60 2.26 14.85 -16.84
N TYR A 61 2.19 15.65 -15.77
CA TYR A 61 0.97 16.37 -15.38
C TYR A 61 0.52 17.40 -16.42
N LYS A 62 1.44 18.18 -17.01
CA LYS A 62 1.14 19.07 -18.16
C LYS A 62 0.65 18.28 -19.37
N THR A 63 1.25 17.12 -19.64
CA THR A 63 0.85 16.25 -20.75
C THR A 63 -0.59 15.78 -20.53
N LEU A 64 -0.90 15.17 -19.38
CA LEU A 64 -2.26 14.74 -18.99
C LEU A 64 -3.29 15.88 -19.07
N THR A 65 -3.00 17.03 -18.46
CA THR A 65 -3.92 18.20 -18.46
C THR A 65 -4.06 18.89 -19.82
N SER A 66 -3.24 18.53 -20.81
CA SER A 66 -3.38 18.96 -22.21
C SER A 66 -4.20 18.00 -23.08
N LEU A 67 -4.51 16.80 -22.60
CA LEU A 67 -5.32 15.83 -23.34
C LEU A 67 -6.79 16.25 -23.39
N LYS A 68 -7.39 16.13 -24.57
CA LYS A 68 -8.83 16.35 -24.78
C LYS A 68 -9.60 15.03 -24.59
N GLY A 69 -10.83 15.13 -24.11
CA GLY A 69 -11.72 13.98 -23.88
C GLY A 69 -11.55 13.28 -22.53
N VAL A 70 -10.55 13.65 -21.71
CA VAL A 70 -10.36 13.09 -20.36
C VAL A 70 -11.26 13.82 -19.35
N ALA A 71 -12.11 13.07 -18.67
CA ALA A 71 -13.15 13.52 -17.74
C ALA A 71 -12.79 13.31 -16.25
N GLY A 72 -11.77 12.50 -15.92
CA GLY A 72 -11.40 12.25 -14.51
C GLY A 72 -10.18 11.35 -14.31
N TYR A 73 -9.88 11.07 -13.03
CA TYR A 73 -8.75 10.25 -12.55
C TYR A 73 -9.21 9.43 -11.31
N GLY A 74 -8.85 8.14 -11.21
CA GLY A 74 -9.36 7.17 -10.21
C GLY A 74 -8.30 6.51 -9.32
N PHE A 75 -8.74 5.78 -8.26
CA PHE A 75 -7.93 4.93 -7.35
C PHE A 75 -8.80 3.91 -6.54
N ASP A 76 -8.49 2.60 -6.53
CA ASP A 76 -9.07 1.56 -5.61
C ASP A 76 -7.98 0.87 -4.70
N LEU A 77 -8.11 -0.08 -3.74
CA LEU A 77 -8.95 -1.27 -3.44
C LEU A 77 -9.25 -1.45 -1.92
N VAL A 78 -10.16 -2.39 -1.55
CA VAL A 78 -10.52 -2.76 -0.14
C VAL A 78 -10.82 -4.27 0.05
N ASN A 79 -10.18 -4.96 1.01
CA ASN A 79 -10.82 -5.88 2.00
C ASN A 79 -9.83 -6.40 3.07
N GLU A 80 -10.12 -6.27 4.38
CA GLU A 80 -9.33 -6.88 5.48
C GLU A 80 -10.17 -7.06 6.76
N THR A 81 -10.04 -8.22 7.42
CA THR A 81 -10.91 -8.70 8.51
C THR A 81 -10.17 -9.16 9.78
N LYS A 82 -8.85 -9.37 9.75
CA LYS A 82 -8.03 -9.86 10.87
C LYS A 82 -7.24 -8.78 11.61
N LEU A 83 -7.26 -7.55 11.11
CA LEU A 83 -6.49 -6.45 11.69
C LEU A 83 -7.09 -5.96 13.03
N ASP A 84 -6.21 -5.65 13.97
CA ASP A 84 -6.53 -5.00 15.25
C ASP A 84 -7.34 -3.71 15.02
N ALA A 85 -8.39 -3.48 15.81
CA ALA A 85 -9.30 -2.34 15.65
C ALA A 85 -8.61 -0.98 15.86
N GLU A 86 -7.60 -0.90 16.73
CA GLU A 86 -6.79 0.31 16.92
C GLU A 86 -6.08 0.65 15.61
N ILE A 87 -5.35 -0.30 15.04
CA ILE A 87 -4.58 -0.14 13.81
C ILE A 87 -5.53 0.09 12.61
N LYS A 88 -6.67 -0.60 12.56
CA LYS A 88 -7.68 -0.45 11.51
C LYS A 88 -8.31 0.95 11.49
N SER A 89 -8.41 1.62 12.64
CA SER A 89 -8.86 3.02 12.71
C SER A 89 -7.88 4.02 12.05
N TRP A 90 -6.61 3.64 11.87
CA TRP A 90 -5.57 4.49 11.28
C TRP A 90 -5.43 4.33 9.76
N LEU A 91 -6.19 3.43 9.13
CA LEU A 91 -6.04 3.05 7.73
C LEU A 91 -7.28 3.41 6.90
N ALA A 92 -7.12 4.38 6.01
CA ALA A 92 -8.06 4.64 4.93
C ALA A 92 -7.63 3.87 3.67
N PHE A 93 -8.33 2.76 3.39
CA PHE A 93 -8.29 2.08 2.09
C PHE A 93 -9.24 2.80 1.11
N ALA A 94 -9.31 2.41 -0.16
CA ALA A 94 -9.85 3.30 -1.19
C ALA A 94 -11.32 3.69 -1.01
N ALA A 95 -12.21 2.78 -0.58
CA ALA A 95 -13.60 3.17 -0.27
C ALA A 95 -13.68 4.22 0.85
N GLN A 96 -12.78 4.17 1.85
CA GLN A 96 -12.66 5.24 2.84
C GLN A 96 -12.09 6.51 2.22
N LYS A 97 -11.16 6.42 1.25
CA LYS A 97 -10.60 7.59 0.55
C LYS A 97 -11.62 8.32 -0.33
N VAL A 98 -12.52 7.60 -0.99
CA VAL A 98 -13.64 8.21 -1.72
C VAL A 98 -14.56 8.99 -0.76
N VAL A 99 -14.77 8.47 0.45
CA VAL A 99 -15.50 9.20 1.51
C VAL A 99 -14.69 10.40 2.04
N GLU A 100 -13.37 10.28 2.24
CA GLU A 100 -12.48 11.40 2.61
C GLU A 100 -12.56 12.54 1.58
N VAL A 101 -12.45 12.23 0.29
CA VAL A 101 -12.50 13.21 -0.81
C VAL A 101 -13.87 13.88 -0.91
N ASN A 102 -14.96 13.11 -0.78
CA ASN A 102 -16.33 13.66 -0.78
C ASN A 102 -16.56 14.60 0.42
N ALA A 103 -16.12 14.20 1.63
CA ALA A 103 -16.20 15.04 2.82
C ALA A 103 -15.41 16.36 2.67
N LEU A 104 -14.21 16.30 2.06
CA LEU A 104 -13.39 17.48 1.77
C LEU A 104 -14.04 18.39 0.71
N ALA A 105 -14.62 17.83 -0.35
CA ALA A 105 -15.33 18.59 -1.38
C ALA A 105 -16.56 19.32 -0.81
N LYS A 106 -17.34 18.66 0.07
CA LYS A 106 -18.45 19.29 0.79
C LYS A 106 -17.98 20.42 1.72
N ALA A 107 -16.86 20.23 2.42
CA ALA A 107 -16.29 21.24 3.32
C ALA A 107 -15.70 22.47 2.60
N LEU A 108 -15.51 22.43 1.28
CA LEU A 108 -14.90 23.51 0.48
C LEU A 108 -15.92 24.36 -0.29
N ASN A 109 -17.16 23.89 -0.47
CA ASN A 109 -18.17 24.52 -1.32
C ASN A 109 -19.01 25.60 -0.60
N ASP A 110 -18.50 26.83 -0.61
CA ASP A 110 -19.29 28.04 -0.28
C ASP A 110 -20.23 28.40 -1.46
N GLN A 111 -21.55 28.38 -1.27
CA GLN A 111 -22.52 28.64 -2.35
C GLN A 111 -22.90 30.13 -2.53
N PRO A 112 -23.12 30.62 -3.77
CA PRO A 112 -23.59 31.99 -4.02
C PRO A 112 -25.01 32.26 -3.48
N ARG A 113 -25.12 33.34 -2.68
CA ARG A 113 -26.33 33.75 -1.93
C ARG A 113 -27.65 33.85 -2.73
N SER A 114 -27.61 34.01 -4.05
CA SER A 114 -28.81 34.09 -4.90
C SER A 114 -29.50 32.74 -5.11
N VAL A 115 -28.76 31.63 -5.08
CA VAL A 115 -29.32 30.27 -5.16
C VAL A 115 -29.90 29.86 -3.81
N THR A 116 -29.18 30.21 -2.73
CA THR A 116 -29.48 29.87 -1.34
C THR A 116 -30.92 30.23 -0.97
N CYS A 117 -31.39 31.45 -1.30
CA CYS A 117 -32.73 31.92 -0.88
C CYS A 117 -33.92 31.07 -1.37
N TYR A 118 -33.80 30.35 -2.49
CA TYR A 118 -34.91 29.51 -3.00
C TYR A 118 -34.80 28.04 -2.56
N GLN A 119 -33.57 27.56 -2.33
CA GLN A 119 -33.32 26.21 -1.82
C GLN A 119 -33.47 26.11 -0.29
N ILE A 120 -33.21 27.20 0.44
CA ILE A 120 -33.26 27.33 1.92
C ILE A 120 -34.42 26.57 2.58
N ALA A 121 -35.64 26.65 2.04
CA ALA A 121 -36.83 26.10 2.69
C ALA A 121 -36.92 24.55 2.67
N LEU A 122 -36.18 23.90 1.78
CA LEU A 122 -36.14 22.43 1.63
C LEU A 122 -34.74 21.89 1.92
N ALA A 123 -33.70 22.56 1.44
CA ALA A 123 -32.31 22.14 1.57
C ALA A 123 -31.79 22.24 3.01
N ILE A 124 -32.20 23.24 3.82
CA ILE A 124 -31.67 23.41 5.19
C ILE A 124 -31.74 22.14 6.02
N LYS A 125 -32.78 21.32 5.90
CA LYS A 125 -32.87 20.07 6.67
C LYS A 125 -31.76 19.09 6.28
N ASP A 126 -31.66 18.80 4.99
CA ASP A 126 -30.80 17.72 4.49
C ASP A 126 -29.34 18.19 4.36
N GLU A 127 -29.09 19.48 4.11
CA GLU A 127 -27.77 20.12 4.20
C GLU A 127 -27.24 20.16 5.63
N VAL A 128 -28.07 20.47 6.64
CA VAL A 128 -27.65 20.40 8.05
C VAL A 128 -27.30 18.96 8.43
N GLU A 129 -28.13 17.98 8.04
CA GLU A 129 -27.85 16.56 8.31
C GLU A 129 -26.52 16.09 7.66
N ASP A 130 -26.21 16.58 6.45
CA ASP A 130 -24.96 16.27 5.77
C ASP A 130 -23.73 17.03 6.30
N LEU A 131 -23.91 18.27 6.77
CA LEU A 131 -22.86 19.03 7.47
C LEU A 131 -22.57 18.41 8.85
N GLU A 132 -23.58 17.96 9.58
CA GLU A 132 -23.40 17.22 10.84
C GLU A 132 -22.63 15.91 10.63
N LYS A 133 -22.96 15.14 9.57
CA LYS A 133 -22.17 13.94 9.16
C LYS A 133 -20.72 14.30 8.84
N ALA A 134 -20.48 15.39 8.11
CA ALA A 134 -19.12 15.83 7.76
C ALA A 134 -18.32 16.26 9.01
N VAL A 135 -18.92 17.04 9.92
CA VAL A 135 -18.29 17.44 11.19
C VAL A 135 -17.98 16.22 12.06
N ALA A 136 -18.90 15.26 12.17
CA ALA A 136 -18.67 14.00 12.88
C ALA A 136 -17.52 13.18 12.25
N PHE A 137 -17.45 13.12 10.91
CA PHE A 137 -16.38 12.45 10.18
C PHE A 137 -15.01 13.09 10.45
N PHE A 138 -14.89 14.42 10.39
CA PHE A 138 -13.63 15.10 10.69
C PHE A 138 -13.23 15.00 12.18
N ALA A 139 -14.19 15.00 13.10
CA ALA A 139 -13.92 14.75 14.53
C ALA A 139 -13.40 13.32 14.77
N ALA A 140 -13.97 12.32 14.09
CA ALA A 140 -13.48 10.94 14.12
C ALA A 140 -12.08 10.81 13.51
N ASN A 141 -11.81 11.46 12.37
CA ASN A 141 -10.49 11.48 11.74
C ASN A 141 -9.43 12.12 12.67
N ALA A 142 -9.73 13.28 13.25
CA ALA A 142 -8.86 13.94 14.23
C ALA A 142 -8.56 13.04 15.44
N THR A 143 -9.56 12.29 15.93
CA THR A 143 -9.42 11.32 17.02
C THR A 143 -8.51 10.15 16.64
N ALA A 144 -8.66 9.59 15.43
CA ALA A 144 -7.79 8.52 14.92
C ALA A 144 -6.34 8.99 14.69
N GLN A 145 -6.15 10.22 14.20
CA GLN A 145 -4.83 10.83 14.06
C GLN A 145 -4.18 11.12 15.42
N ALA A 146 -4.98 11.48 16.43
CA ALA A 146 -4.49 11.67 17.80
C ALA A 146 -4.08 10.35 18.46
N SER A 147 -4.90 9.29 18.34
CA SER A 147 -4.57 7.96 18.91
C SER A 147 -3.34 7.35 18.25
N ARG A 148 -3.17 7.51 16.93
CA ARG A 148 -1.95 7.09 16.22
C ARG A 148 -0.69 7.80 16.72
N LYS A 149 -0.78 9.09 17.06
CA LYS A 149 0.35 9.89 17.54
C LYS A 149 0.75 9.56 18.98
N SER A 150 -0.19 9.12 19.82
CA SER A 150 0.07 8.76 21.22
C SER A 150 0.35 7.27 21.45
N SER A 151 -0.09 6.39 20.55
CA SER A 151 0.06 4.94 20.70
C SER A 151 1.53 4.48 20.75
N THR A 152 1.84 3.67 21.77
CA THR A 152 3.17 3.09 22.01
C THR A 152 3.63 2.13 20.91
N ARG A 153 2.73 1.70 20.01
CA ARG A 153 3.07 0.98 18.77
C ARG A 153 3.87 1.86 17.80
N VAL A 154 3.69 3.18 17.88
CA VAL A 154 4.38 4.19 17.06
C VAL A 154 5.47 4.91 17.88
N THR A 155 5.21 5.18 19.17
CA THR A 155 6.12 5.91 20.08
C THR A 155 6.94 4.97 20.99
N ASN A 156 7.85 4.19 20.39
CA ASN A 156 8.73 3.29 21.14
C ASN A 156 10.02 3.99 21.62
N GLU A 157 10.07 4.38 22.90
CA GLU A 157 11.24 5.03 23.52
C GLU A 157 12.53 4.22 23.41
N HIS A 158 12.47 2.89 23.54
CA HIS A 158 13.67 2.04 23.48
C HIS A 158 14.29 2.08 22.08
N VAL A 159 13.46 2.01 21.02
CA VAL A 159 13.90 2.16 19.64
C VAL A 159 14.45 3.57 19.39
N GLN A 160 13.79 4.62 19.87
CA GLN A 160 14.28 6.01 19.75
C GLN A 160 15.66 6.19 20.41
N LYS A 161 15.82 5.72 21.64
CA LYS A 161 17.11 5.74 22.38
C LYS A 161 18.18 4.91 21.66
N SER A 162 17.82 3.77 21.09
CA SER A 162 18.73 2.91 20.32
C SER A 162 19.19 3.60 19.03
N VAL A 163 18.29 4.23 18.28
CA VAL A 163 18.60 4.97 17.05
C VAL A 163 19.45 6.21 17.34
N ALA A 164 19.14 6.95 18.40
CA ALA A 164 19.93 8.11 18.83
C ALA A 164 21.34 7.74 19.33
N ALA A 165 21.56 6.48 19.75
CA ALA A 165 22.85 5.98 20.17
C ALA A 165 23.73 5.45 19.02
N LEU A 166 23.19 5.34 17.79
CA LEU A 166 23.94 4.88 16.62
C LEU A 166 25.08 5.84 16.27
N LYS A 167 26.28 5.30 16.13
CA LYS A 167 27.48 6.05 15.76
C LYS A 167 27.80 5.89 14.28
N GLY A 168 28.50 6.87 13.72
CA GLY A 168 29.08 6.79 12.37
C GLY A 168 30.04 5.61 12.16
N SER A 169 30.47 4.92 13.22
CA SER A 169 31.22 3.67 13.17
C SER A 169 30.38 2.44 12.83
N ASP A 170 29.09 2.41 13.17
CA ASP A 170 28.40 1.14 13.43
C ASP A 170 27.95 0.43 12.15
N HIS A 171 27.87 1.17 11.05
CA HIS A 171 27.73 0.63 9.69
C HIS A 171 29.05 0.04 9.12
N ARG A 172 30.14 0.04 9.90
CA ARG A 172 31.47 -0.42 9.45
C ARG A 172 32.03 -1.51 10.38
N ARG A 173 32.67 -2.52 9.78
CA ARG A 173 33.46 -3.50 10.52
C ARG A 173 34.77 -2.84 10.98
N ALA A 174 35.04 -2.89 12.29
CA ALA A 174 36.26 -2.32 12.88
C ALA A 174 37.59 -2.95 12.38
N THR A 175 37.53 -4.15 11.77
CA THR A 175 38.69 -4.84 11.19
C THR A 175 38.73 -4.73 9.66
N ASN A 176 39.91 -4.44 9.11
CA ASN A 176 40.16 -4.36 7.66
C ASN A 176 39.90 -5.70 6.94
N VAL A 177 39.58 -5.63 5.64
CA VAL A 177 39.14 -6.81 4.86
C VAL A 177 40.16 -7.94 4.80
N SER A 178 41.46 -7.62 4.69
CA SER A 178 42.56 -8.61 4.72
C SER A 178 42.57 -9.43 6.01
N VAL A 179 42.59 -8.75 7.17
CA VAL A 179 42.58 -9.38 8.50
C VAL A 179 41.34 -10.27 8.69
N ARG A 180 40.19 -9.88 8.13
CA ARG A 180 38.98 -10.72 8.15
C ARG A 180 39.15 -11.96 7.25
N LEU A 181 39.67 -11.79 6.04
CA LEU A 181 39.88 -12.87 5.07
C LEU A 181 40.86 -13.91 5.60
N ASP A 182 41.98 -13.50 6.22
CA ASP A 182 42.94 -14.41 6.87
C ASP A 182 42.26 -15.25 7.97
N ALA A 183 41.45 -14.60 8.81
CA ALA A 183 40.72 -15.27 9.90
C ALA A 183 39.59 -16.17 9.37
N GLN A 184 38.92 -15.78 8.29
CA GLN A 184 37.89 -16.59 7.63
C GLN A 184 38.50 -17.81 6.96
N GLN A 185 39.62 -17.67 6.24
CA GLN A 185 40.30 -18.78 5.59
C GLN A 185 40.84 -19.79 6.61
N LYS A 186 41.43 -19.33 7.73
CA LYS A 186 41.88 -20.19 8.83
C LYS A 186 40.75 -20.91 9.56
N LYS A 187 39.51 -20.39 9.54
CA LYS A 187 38.35 -20.99 10.20
C LYS A 187 37.54 -21.92 9.28
N LEU A 188 37.43 -21.57 8.00
CA LEU A 188 36.54 -22.23 7.03
C LEU A 188 37.29 -23.17 6.08
N SER A 189 38.63 -23.04 5.98
CA SER A 189 39.50 -23.91 5.17
C SER A 189 39.02 -24.10 3.73
N LEU A 190 38.51 -23.03 3.12
CA LEU A 190 37.85 -23.10 1.82
C LEU A 190 38.85 -23.41 0.68
N PRO A 191 38.45 -24.20 -0.33
CA PRO A 191 39.23 -24.35 -1.55
C PRO A 191 39.26 -23.04 -2.35
N VAL A 192 40.18 -22.93 -3.32
CA VAL A 192 40.35 -21.74 -4.17
C VAL A 192 39.06 -21.34 -4.91
N LEU A 193 38.22 -22.30 -5.25
CA LEU A 193 36.88 -22.10 -5.83
C LEU A 193 35.83 -22.74 -4.90
N PRO A 194 35.32 -22.02 -3.88
CA PRO A 194 34.31 -22.55 -2.98
C PRO A 194 32.92 -22.50 -3.63
N SER A 195 32.23 -23.63 -3.65
CA SER A 195 30.82 -23.71 -4.07
C SER A 195 29.88 -23.49 -2.88
N THR A 196 28.77 -22.77 -3.12
CA THR A 196 27.67 -22.59 -2.17
C THR A 196 26.36 -22.39 -2.93
N THR A 197 25.24 -22.65 -2.27
CA THR A 197 23.92 -22.17 -2.71
C THR A 197 23.63 -20.78 -2.10
N ILE A 198 22.62 -20.09 -2.63
CA ILE A 198 22.17 -18.78 -2.11
C ILE A 198 21.24 -18.93 -0.89
N GLY A 199 20.59 -20.09 -0.74
CA GLY A 199 19.85 -20.45 0.48
C GLY A 199 18.68 -21.40 0.25
N SER A 200 17.64 -20.95 -0.47
CA SER A 200 16.39 -21.70 -0.62
C SER A 200 16.50 -22.91 -1.54
N PHE A 201 15.82 -24.00 -1.15
CA PHE A 201 15.61 -25.21 -1.95
C PHE A 201 14.19 -25.23 -2.54
N PRO A 202 13.88 -26.10 -3.52
CA PRO A 202 12.57 -26.14 -4.19
C PRO A 202 11.40 -26.34 -3.22
N GLN A 203 10.48 -25.36 -3.16
CA GLN A 203 9.29 -25.43 -2.31
C GLN A 203 8.19 -26.29 -2.98
N THR A 204 8.26 -27.60 -2.75
CA THR A 204 7.33 -28.63 -3.28
C THR A 204 5.88 -28.41 -2.85
N MET A 205 4.94 -29.11 -3.50
CA MET A 205 3.52 -29.05 -3.14
C MET A 205 3.25 -29.56 -1.73
N ASP A 206 3.97 -30.56 -1.25
CA ASP A 206 3.85 -31.09 0.11
C ASP A 206 4.35 -30.09 1.15
N LEU A 207 5.47 -29.40 0.89
CA LEU A 207 5.93 -28.30 1.74
C LEU A 207 4.97 -27.10 1.74
N ARG A 208 4.17 -26.91 0.68
CA ARG A 208 3.09 -25.90 0.63
C ARG A 208 1.84 -26.38 1.39
N ARG A 209 1.52 -27.67 1.33
CA ARG A 209 0.42 -28.31 2.07
C ARG A 209 0.67 -28.24 3.58
N VAL A 210 1.81 -28.77 4.03
CA VAL A 210 2.22 -28.76 5.44
C VAL A 210 2.33 -27.33 6.00
N ARG A 211 2.82 -26.35 5.22
CA ARG A 211 2.86 -24.94 5.67
C ARG A 211 1.47 -24.27 5.76
N ARG A 212 0.45 -24.82 5.09
CA ARG A 212 -0.95 -24.36 5.17
C ARG A 212 -1.66 -24.98 6.37
N GLU A 213 -1.46 -26.28 6.60
CA GLU A 213 -2.10 -27.07 7.65
C GLU A 213 -1.42 -26.88 9.02
N CYS A 214 -0.11 -26.63 9.03
CA CYS A 214 0.69 -26.28 10.20
C CYS A 214 1.39 -24.94 9.99
N PRO A 215 0.74 -23.82 10.36
CA PRO A 215 1.41 -22.53 10.55
C PRO A 215 2.59 -22.70 11.52
N SER A 216 3.71 -22.04 11.20
CA SER A 216 5.04 -22.44 11.67
C SER A 216 5.20 -22.64 13.19
N VAL A 217 6.08 -23.59 13.55
CA VAL A 217 6.49 -23.88 14.94
C VAL A 217 6.95 -22.60 15.67
N TYR A 218 7.65 -21.72 14.94
CA TYR A 218 8.04 -20.38 15.36
C TYR A 218 7.66 -19.37 14.28
N ASP A 219 7.11 -18.22 14.67
CA ASP A 219 6.94 -17.06 13.78
C ASP A 219 8.14 -16.13 13.94
N ILE A 220 8.91 -15.95 12.87
CA ILE A 220 10.11 -15.11 12.86
C ILE A 220 9.81 -13.61 13.04
N HIS A 221 8.53 -13.20 12.94
CA HIS A 221 8.07 -11.84 13.18
C HIS A 221 7.46 -11.64 14.59
N SER A 222 7.31 -12.72 15.38
CA SER A 222 6.87 -12.64 16.77
C SER A 222 8.02 -12.22 17.69
N PRO A 223 7.86 -11.17 18.53
CA PRO A 223 8.84 -10.84 19.57
C PRO A 223 8.79 -11.83 20.75
N ARG A 224 7.80 -12.73 20.79
CA ARG A 224 7.68 -13.77 21.81
C ARG A 224 8.31 -15.08 21.31
N ILE A 225 9.31 -15.55 22.03
CA ILE A 225 9.82 -16.92 21.90
C ILE A 225 8.83 -17.87 22.63
N PRO A 226 8.29 -18.90 21.96
CA PRO A 226 7.38 -19.87 22.57
C PRO A 226 8.11 -20.81 23.55
N SER A 227 7.37 -21.43 24.48
CA SER A 227 7.92 -22.39 25.43
C SER A 227 8.35 -23.69 24.73
N ALA A 228 9.19 -24.50 25.40
CA ALA A 228 9.57 -25.82 24.90
C ALA A 228 8.35 -26.74 24.70
N GLU A 229 7.31 -26.59 25.53
CA GLU A 229 6.05 -27.34 25.43
C GLU A 229 5.21 -26.88 24.23
N GLU A 230 5.10 -25.57 23.97
CA GLU A 230 4.44 -25.04 22.78
C GLU A 230 5.16 -25.45 21.48
N ILE A 231 6.49 -25.50 21.51
CA ILE A 231 7.31 -25.98 20.41
C ILE A 231 7.07 -27.48 20.18
N ALA A 232 7.08 -28.29 21.25
CA ALA A 232 6.82 -29.73 21.16
C ALA A 232 5.39 -30.05 20.67
N ASP A 233 4.37 -29.36 21.18
CA ASP A 233 2.98 -29.48 20.72
C ASP A 233 2.83 -29.17 19.22
N ARG A 234 3.44 -28.07 18.76
CA ARG A 234 3.45 -27.70 17.33
C ARG A 234 4.20 -28.71 16.47
N ILE A 235 5.33 -29.24 16.94
CA ILE A 235 6.08 -30.29 16.26
C ILE A 235 5.25 -31.58 16.17
N ASN A 236 4.63 -32.02 17.27
CA ASN A 236 3.81 -33.23 17.30
C ASN A 236 2.59 -33.13 16.37
N LYS A 237 1.93 -31.97 16.32
CA LYS A 237 0.83 -31.69 15.36
C LYS A 237 1.32 -31.74 13.91
N MET A 238 2.51 -31.19 13.63
CA MET A 238 3.13 -31.20 12.31
C MET A 238 3.60 -32.61 11.90
N LEU A 239 4.08 -33.42 12.83
CA LEU A 239 4.41 -34.84 12.62
C LEU A 239 3.15 -35.66 12.31
N ALA A 240 2.06 -35.50 13.06
CA ALA A 240 0.80 -36.22 12.80
C ALA A 240 0.23 -35.94 11.39
N VAL A 241 0.39 -34.71 10.88
CA VAL A 241 0.01 -34.34 9.50
C VAL A 241 0.94 -34.96 8.45
N LEU A 242 2.23 -35.11 8.75
CA LEU A 242 3.19 -35.81 7.87
C LEU A 242 2.91 -37.32 7.83
N GLU A 243 2.71 -37.95 8.99
CA GLU A 243 2.46 -39.39 9.13
C GLU A 243 1.16 -39.83 8.46
N THR A 244 0.11 -38.98 8.46
CA THR A 244 -1.17 -39.26 7.79
C THR A 244 -1.16 -39.06 6.27
N ASN A 245 -0.06 -38.58 5.68
CA ASN A 245 0.02 -38.24 4.24
C ASN A 245 1.27 -38.80 3.53
N ILE A 246 2.01 -39.73 4.15
CA ILE A 246 3.27 -40.31 3.62
C ILE A 246 3.23 -41.87 3.60
N LEU A 247 2.02 -42.45 3.75
CA LEU A 247 1.72 -43.88 3.57
C LEU A 247 0.54 -44.07 2.61
#